data_AF-A0AAV4ZRW3-F1
#
_entry.id   AF-A0AAV4ZRW3-F1
#
_cell.length_a   1.000
_cell.length_b   1.000
_cell.length_c   1.000
_cell.angle_alpha   90.00
_cell.angle_beta   90.00
_cell.angle_gamma   90.00
#
_symmetry.space_group_name_H-M   'P 1'
#
loop_
_entity.id
_entity.type
_entity.pdbx_description
1 polymer ?
#
loop_
_entity_poly.entity_id
_entity_poly.type
_entity_poly.pdbx_seq_one_letter_code
_entity_poly.pdbx_strand_id
1 'polypeptide(L)' 'MSRHLFVFDTHFGHVAILSPRMSILRPFASIEEHDETLIARWNAAAHLDDTV' A
#
# COMPACT_ATOMS: atom_id res chain seq x y z
N MET A 1 13.78 -11.45 16.33
CA MET A 1 13.17 -12.72 15.87
C MET A 1 12.65 -12.42 14.49
N SER A 2 13.08 -13.17 13.47
CA SER A 2 12.62 -12.96 12.09
C SER A 2 11.10 -13.16 12.01
N ARG A 3 10.39 -12.26 11.32
CA ARG A 3 8.95 -12.34 11.08
C ARG A 3 8.70 -12.62 9.60
N HIS A 4 7.60 -13.32 9.31
CA HIS A 4 7.05 -13.41 7.97
C HIS A 4 6.01 -12.30 7.79
N LEU A 5 6.26 -11.40 6.86
CA LEU A 5 5.32 -10.38 6.43
C LEU A 5 4.58 -10.89 5.20
N PHE A 6 3.35 -10.45 5.00
CA PHE A 6 2.58 -10.76 3.80
C PHE A 6 2.21 -9.45 3.12
N VAL A 7 2.47 -9.37 1.82
CA VAL A 7 2.10 -8.25 0.97
C VAL A 7 1.30 -8.77 -0.22
N PHE A 8 0.33 -7.99 -0.68
CA PHE A 8 -0.47 -8.34 -1.84
C PHE A 8 -0.89 -7.07 -2.59
N ASP A 9 -1.02 -7.22 -3.91
CA ASP A 9 -1.49 -6.25 -4.91
C ASP A 9 -1.68 -4.82 -4.38
N THR A 10 -0.56 -4.14 -4.19
CA THR A 10 -0.54 -2.78 -3.62
C THR A 10 -1.18 -1.76 -4.55
N HIS A 11 -1.39 -2.11 -5.83
CA HIS A 11 -1.93 -1.21 -6.85
C HIS A 11 -1.17 0.12 -6.98
N PHE A 12 0.15 0.11 -6.76
CA PHE A 12 0.99 1.29 -6.98
C PHE A 12 0.80 1.86 -8.39
N GLY A 13 0.57 3.16 -8.49
CA GLY A 13 0.32 3.88 -9.74
C GLY A 13 -1.01 3.56 -10.43
N HIS A 14 -1.87 2.70 -9.88
CA HIS A 14 -3.13 2.32 -10.53
C HIS A 14 -4.24 3.34 -10.23
N VAL A 15 -4.21 4.48 -10.91
CA VAL A 15 -5.14 5.61 -10.73
C VAL A 15 -6.63 5.22 -10.68
N ALA A 16 -7.05 4.22 -11.47
CA ALA A 16 -8.46 3.83 -11.56
C ALA A 16 -9.04 3.27 -10.24
N ILE A 17 -8.21 2.85 -9.27
CA ILE A 17 -8.69 2.39 -7.95
C ILE A 17 -9.29 3.51 -7.10
N LEU A 18 -9.08 4.77 -7.47
CA LEU A 18 -9.67 5.95 -6.83
C LEU A 18 -10.91 6.45 -7.58
N SER A 19 -11.32 5.77 -8.64
CA SER A 19 -12.47 6.16 -9.44
C SER A 19 -13.76 6.11 -8.62
N PRO A 20 -14.70 7.06 -8.81
CA PRO A 20 -16.03 7.00 -8.20
C PRO A 20 -16.86 5.80 -8.67
N ARG A 21 -16.40 5.05 -9.69
CA ARG A 21 -17.01 3.79 -10.14
C ARG A 21 -16.62 2.57 -9.30
N MET A 22 -15.66 2.71 -8.40
CA MET A 22 -15.27 1.61 -7.51
C MET A 22 -16.37 1.34 -6.48
N SER A 23 -16.62 0.06 -6.23
CA SER A 23 -17.57 -0.37 -5.19
C SER A 23 -17.10 0.01 -3.78
N ILE A 24 -15.78 0.14 -3.60
CA ILE A 24 -15.14 0.58 -2.37
C ILE A 24 -14.33 1.82 -2.69
N LEU A 25 -14.70 2.94 -2.07
CA LEU A 25 -13.96 4.19 -2.19
C LEU A 25 -12.76 4.16 -1.25
N ARG A 26 -11.57 4.33 -1.81
CA ARG A 26 -10.34 4.46 -1.02
C ARG A 26 -10.22 5.91 -0.52
N PRO A 27 -9.74 6.12 0.71
CA PRO A 27 -9.72 7.44 1.34
C PRO A 27 -8.47 8.24 0.95
N PHE A 28 -8.21 8.39 -0.34
CA PHE A 28 -7.06 9.15 -0.85
C PHE A 28 -7.50 10.13 -1.92
N ALA A 29 -6.96 11.34 -1.89
CA ALA A 29 -7.24 12.39 -2.86
C ALA A 29 -6.49 12.19 -4.17
N SER A 30 -5.36 11.48 -4.15
CA SER A 30 -4.57 11.15 -5.35
C SER A 30 -3.88 9.78 -5.23
N ILE A 31 -3.38 9.27 -6.36
CA ILE A 31 -2.65 7.98 -6.36
C ILE A 31 -1.29 8.12 -5.67
N GLU A 32 -0.70 9.31 -5.73
CA GLU A 32 0.55 9.64 -5.05
C GLU A 32 0.36 9.58 -3.53
N GLU A 33 -0.71 10.17 -2.98
CA GLU A 33 -1.00 10.09 -1.54
C GLU A 33 -1.23 8.64 -1.08
N HIS A 34 -1.94 7.84 -1.90
CA HIS A 34 -2.14 6.42 -1.67
C HIS A 34 -0.80 5.67 -1.61
N ASP A 35 0.05 5.87 -2.61
CA ASP A 35 1.32 5.17 -2.77
C ASP A 35 2.30 5.56 -1.66
N GLU A 36 2.44 6.85 -1.36
CA GLU A 36 3.28 7.36 -0.27
C GLU A 36 2.84 6.82 1.10
N THR A 37 1.53 6.72 1.34
CA THR A 37 1.00 6.16 2.58
C THR A 37 1.36 4.68 2.73
N LEU A 38 1.24 3.88 1.67
CA LEU A 38 1.61 2.47 1.69
C LEU A 38 3.12 2.28 1.86
N ILE A 39 3.95 3.10 1.19
CA ILE A 39 5.41 3.10 1.34
C ILE A 39 5.81 3.44 2.78
N ALA A 40 5.21 4.48 3.37
CA ALA A 40 5.50 4.87 4.75
C ALA A 40 5.17 3.75 5.74
N ARG A 41 4.02 3.07 5.54
CA ARG A 41 3.63 1.91 6.36
C ARG A 41 4.58 0.74 6.19
N TRP A 42 4.99 0.44 4.96
CA TRP A 42 5.94 -0.63 4.68
C TRP A 42 7.29 -0.36 5.33
N ASN A 43 7.85 0.84 5.16
CA ASN A 43 9.13 1.24 5.75
C ASN A 43 9.09 1.26 7.29
N ALA A 44 7.93 1.51 7.89
CA ALA A 44 7.75 1.43 9.34
C ALA A 44 7.65 -0.03 9.84
N ALA A 45 7.13 -0.94 9.01
CA ALA A 45 6.89 -2.33 9.38
C ALA A 45 8.09 -3.25 9.11
N ALA A 46 8.71 -3.14 7.93
CA ALA A 46 9.73 -4.06 7.46
C ALA A 46 11.12 -3.74 8.02
N HIS A 47 11.79 -4.78 8.50
CA HIS A 47 13.18 -4.74 8.96
C HIS A 47 14.05 -5.66 8.11
N LEU A 48 15.38 -5.46 8.20
CA LEU A 48 16.36 -6.17 7.37
C LEU A 48 16.33 -7.69 7.53
N ASP A 49 15.92 -8.19 8.70
CA ASP A 49 15.86 -9.62 9.04
C ASP A 49 14.48 -10.26 8.85
N ASP A 50 13.49 -9.49 8.36
CA ASP A 50 12.18 -10.03 8.03
C ASP A 50 12.20 -10.78 6.69
N THR A 51 11.30 -11.75 6.55
CA THR A 51 11.00 -12.44 5.29
C THR A 51 9.65 -11.94 4.77
N VAL A 52 9.53 -11.76 3.45
CA VAL A 52 8.32 -11.24 2.78
C VAL A 52 7.87 -12.23 1.71
#